data_AF-X1DPM7-F1
#
_entry.id   AF-X1DPM7-F1
#
_cell.length_a   1.000
_cell.length_b   1.000
_cell.length_c   1.000
_cell.angle_alpha   90.00
_cell.angle_beta   90.00
_cell.angle_gamma   90.00
#
_symmetry.space_group_name_H-M   'P 1'
#
loop_
_entity.id
_entity.type
_entity.pdbx_description
1 polymer ?
#
loop_
_entity_poly.entity_id
_entity_poly.type
_entity_poly.pdbx_seq_one_letter_code
_entity_poly.pdbx_strand_id
1 'polypeptide(L)'
;DYGIFVDFDEAVHRDSNVYGSIHFAKINDTYLYTFELGDELLYKYDILNDDTEYIGGNLHLELNVGFKDVIYSELTQVICHNYTLDIELFRMHTDNDDEITLHQIGKTTIPLDTTLLGYHQYAFDISISDFFSYPEDQEEFIRTIMRGTSNDLYVRINSSIVNCYVDGHLFKGMYAHELVSASMQIQTAQSQLLFNDDEVDTPYILISQDDVVLTKVEAGSYLFGSNALLYDFNFILNKLRTDSTILYNNTDYTFDYDSKTITLNGVYRDYSGYIFANISYKAFEWQSGSISTLEPITVSFN
;
A
#
# COMPACT_ATOMS: atom_id res chain seq x y z
N ASP A 1 1.99 -20.79 7.95
CA ASP A 1 2.03 -19.86 6.82
C ASP A 1 2.37 -18.49 7.34
N TYR A 2 3.33 -17.83 6.70
CA TYR A 2 3.87 -16.53 7.08
C TYR A 2 3.31 -15.48 6.12
N GLY A 3 3.19 -14.22 6.54
CA GLY A 3 2.57 -13.20 5.69
C GLY A 3 3.16 -11.81 5.88
N ILE A 4 3.16 -11.06 4.78
CA ILE A 4 3.51 -9.64 4.72
C ILE A 4 2.19 -8.87 4.71
N PHE A 5 2.04 -7.95 5.65
CA PHE A 5 0.89 -7.04 5.72
C PHE A 5 1.25 -5.71 5.07
N VAL A 6 0.31 -5.23 4.25
CA VAL A 6 0.48 -4.05 3.44
C VAL A 6 -0.74 -3.16 3.60
N ASP A 7 -0.50 -1.91 3.94
CA ASP A 7 -1.52 -0.86 3.90
C ASP A 7 -1.35 -0.06 2.60
N PHE A 8 -2.47 0.32 1.99
CA PHE A 8 -2.46 1.16 0.80
C PHE A 8 -2.16 2.62 1.16
N ASP A 9 -1.46 3.34 0.27
CA ASP A 9 -1.29 4.79 0.42
C ASP A 9 -2.69 5.45 0.34
N GLU A 10 -2.89 6.55 1.08
CA GLU A 10 -4.21 7.22 1.15
C GLU A 10 -4.77 7.53 -0.25
N ALA A 11 -5.99 7.08 -0.51
CA ALA A 11 -6.93 7.81 -1.34
C ALA A 11 -8.27 7.89 -0.61
N VAL A 12 -8.61 9.10 -0.17
CA VAL A 12 -9.85 9.35 0.54
C VAL A 12 -10.59 10.47 -0.20
N HIS A 13 -11.36 10.09 -1.22
CA HIS A 13 -12.44 10.94 -1.68
C HIS A 13 -13.62 10.80 -0.69
N ARG A 14 -13.44 11.33 0.53
CA ARG A 14 -14.47 11.37 1.60
C ARG A 14 -15.80 12.01 1.16
N ASP A 15 -15.81 12.67 0.00
CA ASP A 15 -16.94 13.45 -0.51
C ASP A 15 -17.63 12.83 -1.75
N SER A 16 -17.32 11.58 -2.13
CA SER A 16 -17.99 10.86 -3.22
C SER A 16 -19.47 10.59 -2.92
N ASN A 17 -20.34 11.54 -3.29
CA ASN A 17 -21.77 11.48 -3.03
C ASN A 17 -22.57 11.73 -4.31
N VAL A 18 -23.49 10.82 -4.65
CA VAL A 18 -24.46 11.06 -5.73
C VAL A 18 -25.78 11.52 -5.14
N TYR A 19 -26.14 12.77 -5.46
CA TYR A 19 -27.43 13.33 -5.09
C TYR A 19 -28.51 12.87 -6.08
N GLY A 20 -29.51 12.15 -5.56
CA GLY A 20 -30.67 11.71 -6.32
C GLY A 20 -31.98 12.06 -5.63
N SER A 21 -32.94 12.55 -6.40
CA SER A 21 -34.35 12.55 -6.00
C SER A 21 -35.05 11.50 -6.85
N ILE A 22 -35.48 10.39 -6.26
CA ILE A 22 -36.11 9.30 -7.01
C ILE A 22 -37.56 9.70 -7.29
N HIS A 23 -37.77 10.37 -8.42
CA HIS A 23 -39.09 10.72 -8.95
C HIS A 23 -39.46 9.76 -10.09
N PHE A 24 -40.48 8.92 -9.93
CA PHE A 24 -40.88 7.98 -10.99
C PHE A 24 -41.76 8.65 -12.05
N ALA A 25 -41.33 8.59 -13.30
CA ALA A 25 -42.20 8.60 -14.47
C ALA A 25 -41.80 7.42 -15.38
N LYS A 26 -42.75 6.53 -15.63
CA LYS A 26 -42.58 5.31 -16.44
C LYS A 26 -42.58 5.68 -17.93
N ILE A 27 -41.56 5.28 -18.70
CA ILE A 27 -41.60 5.29 -20.17
C ILE A 27 -41.35 3.86 -20.65
N ASN A 28 -42.34 3.27 -21.33
CA ASN A 28 -42.25 1.93 -21.96
C ASN A 28 -41.75 0.80 -21.05
N ASP A 29 -42.29 0.68 -19.82
CA ASP A 29 -41.93 -0.38 -18.85
C ASP A 29 -40.43 -0.47 -18.46
N THR A 30 -39.61 0.52 -18.85
CA THR A 30 -38.16 0.49 -18.62
C THR A 30 -37.78 1.52 -17.56
N TYR A 31 -37.31 1.05 -16.41
CA TYR A 31 -36.73 1.89 -15.35
C TYR A 31 -35.22 1.92 -15.55
N LEU A 32 -34.60 3.10 -15.71
CA LEU A 32 -33.14 3.21 -15.83
C LEU A 32 -32.63 4.40 -15.00
N TYR A 33 -32.03 4.09 -13.85
CA TYR A 33 -31.04 4.92 -13.17
C TYR A 33 -30.06 3.97 -12.45
N THR A 34 -28.77 4.11 -12.75
CA THR A 34 -27.67 3.43 -12.07
C THR A 34 -27.00 4.45 -11.16
N PHE A 35 -26.78 4.10 -9.89
CA PHE A 35 -25.91 4.85 -9.00
C PHE A 35 -24.61 4.07 -8.83
N GLU A 36 -23.48 4.71 -9.11
CA GLU A 36 -22.15 4.13 -9.00
C GLU A 36 -21.21 5.16 -8.36
N LEU A 37 -20.41 4.70 -7.40
CA LEU A 37 -19.42 5.48 -6.67
C LEU A 37 -18.21 4.60 -6.40
N GLY A 38 -17.00 5.17 -6.45
CA GLY A 38 -15.80 4.39 -6.22
C GLY A 38 -14.64 5.15 -5.61
N ASP A 39 -13.71 4.37 -5.09
CA ASP A 39 -12.43 4.77 -4.55
C ASP A 39 -11.30 4.06 -5.32
N GLU A 40 -10.14 4.69 -5.36
CA GLU A 40 -8.99 4.25 -6.13
C GLU A 40 -7.76 4.19 -5.23
N LEU A 41 -7.24 3.00 -4.95
CA LEU A 41 -6.09 2.80 -4.09
C LEU A 41 -4.84 2.58 -4.92
N LEU A 42 -3.74 3.17 -4.48
CA LEU A 42 -2.43 2.92 -5.05
C LEU A 42 -1.56 2.24 -4.00
N TYR A 43 -0.95 1.13 -4.39
CA TYR A 43 0.12 0.51 -3.65
C TYR A 43 1.39 0.53 -4.47
N LYS A 44 2.39 1.24 -3.93
CA LYS A 44 3.72 1.29 -4.51
C LYS A 44 4.50 0.05 -4.10
N TYR A 45 5.12 -0.56 -5.12
CA TYR A 45 5.98 -1.75 -5.15
C TYR A 45 6.75 -2.14 -3.86
N ASP A 46 7.25 -3.39 -3.84
CA ASP A 46 8.23 -3.98 -2.91
C ASP A 46 7.78 -5.08 -1.90
N ILE A 47 6.80 -5.92 -2.26
CA ILE A 47 6.40 -7.04 -1.37
C ILE A 47 7.34 -8.24 -1.54
N LEU A 48 7.39 -8.81 -2.76
CA LEU A 48 8.05 -10.09 -3.01
C LEU A 48 9.45 -9.92 -3.61
N ASN A 49 10.45 -10.64 -3.09
CA ASN A 49 11.76 -10.75 -3.76
C ASN A 49 11.78 -11.84 -4.82
N ASP A 50 10.98 -12.90 -4.64
CA ASP A 50 10.91 -14.09 -5.49
C ASP A 50 9.45 -14.49 -5.72
N ASP A 51 9.07 -14.74 -6.97
CA ASP A 51 7.72 -15.12 -7.37
C ASP A 51 7.36 -16.56 -6.99
N THR A 52 8.36 -17.44 -6.90
CA THR A 52 8.19 -18.86 -6.56
C THR A 52 7.81 -19.10 -5.09
N GLU A 53 7.95 -18.07 -4.25
CA GLU A 53 7.67 -18.14 -2.82
C GLU A 53 6.30 -17.56 -2.43
N TYR A 54 5.49 -17.10 -3.40
CA TYR A 54 4.11 -16.71 -3.21
C TYR A 54 3.20 -17.92 -2.94
N ILE A 55 2.37 -17.84 -1.90
CA ILE A 55 1.45 -18.92 -1.50
C ILE A 55 -0.01 -18.52 -1.70
N GLY A 56 -0.35 -17.25 -1.45
CA GLY A 56 -1.72 -16.77 -1.46
C GLY A 56 -1.83 -15.38 -0.85
N GLY A 57 -3.04 -14.94 -0.52
CA GLY A 57 -3.26 -13.67 0.14
C GLY A 57 -4.72 -13.30 0.23
N ASN A 58 -5.00 -12.24 1.00
CA ASN A 58 -6.33 -11.67 1.15
C ASN A 58 -6.27 -10.14 1.00
N LEU A 59 -7.33 -9.55 0.46
CA LEU A 59 -7.62 -8.13 0.53
C LEU A 59 -8.72 -7.93 1.57
N HIS A 60 -8.41 -7.19 2.63
CA HIS A 60 -9.34 -6.77 3.66
C HIS A 60 -9.86 -5.38 3.32
N LEU A 61 -11.17 -5.20 3.25
CA LEU A 61 -11.82 -3.92 2.98
C LEU A 61 -12.93 -3.66 4.01
N GLU A 62 -12.95 -2.47 4.58
CA GLU A 62 -14.09 -1.96 5.31
C GLU A 62 -14.63 -0.72 4.61
N LEU A 63 -15.93 -0.68 4.32
CA LEU A 63 -16.58 0.48 3.71
C LEU A 63 -17.98 0.70 4.26
N ASN A 64 -18.39 1.96 4.31
CA ASN A 64 -19.77 2.35 4.50
C ASN A 64 -20.42 2.60 3.15
N VAL A 65 -21.53 1.92 2.86
CA VAL A 65 -22.24 2.11 1.60
C VAL A 65 -23.76 1.99 1.79
N GLY A 66 -24.51 2.77 1.02
CA GLY A 66 -25.97 2.74 0.99
C GLY A 66 -26.59 4.14 0.94
N PHE A 67 -27.91 4.21 1.12
CA PHE A 67 -28.62 5.48 1.18
C PHE A 67 -28.48 6.13 2.57
N LYS A 68 -27.91 7.33 2.62
CA LYS A 68 -27.93 8.26 3.78
C LYS A 68 -28.91 9.42 3.56
N ASP A 69 -29.18 10.16 4.64
CA ASP A 69 -30.03 11.36 4.63
C ASP A 69 -31.40 11.14 3.95
N VAL A 70 -32.06 10.05 4.32
CA VAL A 70 -33.38 9.68 3.79
C VAL A 70 -34.46 10.62 4.34
N ILE A 71 -35.19 11.27 3.44
CA ILE A 71 -36.28 12.20 3.72
C ILE A 71 -37.52 11.71 2.95
N TYR A 72 -38.69 11.76 3.60
CA TYR A 72 -40.03 11.50 3.06
C TYR A 72 -40.55 10.04 2.97
N SER A 73 -39.69 9.02 3.00
CA SER A 73 -40.10 7.59 3.01
C SER A 73 -39.19 6.75 3.90
N GLU A 74 -39.71 5.60 4.36
CA GLU A 74 -38.87 4.57 4.99
C GLU A 74 -38.14 3.76 3.91
N LEU A 75 -36.90 3.32 4.17
CA LEU A 75 -36.15 2.47 3.26
C LEU A 75 -36.84 1.12 2.99
N THR A 76 -37.75 0.69 3.86
CA THR A 76 -38.61 -0.49 3.69
C THR A 76 -39.52 -0.40 2.47
N GLN A 77 -39.75 0.82 1.94
CA GLN A 77 -40.53 1.06 0.73
C GLN A 77 -39.67 1.08 -0.53
N VAL A 78 -38.34 1.02 -0.41
CA VAL A 78 -37.42 1.01 -1.55
C VAL A 78 -37.01 -0.42 -1.84
N ILE A 79 -37.10 -0.82 -3.09
CA ILE A 79 -36.67 -2.14 -3.55
C ILE A 79 -35.74 -1.93 -4.72
N CYS A 80 -34.50 -2.40 -4.58
CA CYS A 80 -33.47 -2.34 -5.61
C CYS A 80 -33.07 -3.76 -6.03
N HIS A 81 -32.53 -3.88 -7.24
CA HIS A 81 -32.03 -5.15 -7.75
C HIS A 81 -30.58 -4.96 -8.18
N ASN A 82 -29.73 -5.94 -7.87
CA ASN A 82 -28.29 -5.89 -8.15
C ASN A 82 -27.63 -4.71 -7.40
N TYR A 83 -27.39 -4.94 -6.12
CA TYR A 83 -26.54 -4.11 -5.28
C TYR A 83 -25.20 -4.83 -5.20
N THR A 84 -24.13 -4.24 -5.71
CA THR A 84 -22.83 -4.91 -5.85
C THR A 84 -21.67 -4.03 -5.41
N LEU A 85 -20.59 -4.68 -5.00
CA LEU A 85 -19.26 -4.12 -4.86
C LEU A 85 -18.37 -4.78 -5.91
N ASP A 86 -17.90 -3.99 -6.87
CA ASP A 86 -16.96 -4.39 -7.90
C ASP A 86 -15.55 -3.94 -7.51
N ILE A 87 -14.59 -4.87 -7.51
CA ILE A 87 -13.19 -4.55 -7.17
C ILE A 87 -12.31 -5.03 -8.30
N GLU A 88 -11.49 -4.12 -8.83
CA GLU A 88 -10.66 -4.33 -10.01
C GLU A 88 -9.20 -4.08 -9.64
N LEU A 89 -8.32 -4.99 -10.04
CA LEU A 89 -6.88 -4.89 -9.86
C LEU A 89 -6.24 -4.48 -11.20
N PHE A 90 -5.34 -3.51 -11.14
CA PHE A 90 -4.59 -3.02 -12.29
C PHE A 90 -3.10 -3.03 -11.97
N ARG A 91 -2.29 -3.39 -12.96
CA ARG A 91 -0.88 -3.03 -13.02
C ARG A 91 -0.77 -1.62 -13.56
N MET A 92 -0.25 -0.71 -12.75
CA MET A 92 0.09 0.64 -13.17
C MET A 92 1.57 0.71 -13.51
N HIS A 93 1.90 1.16 -14.71
CA HIS A 93 3.28 1.36 -15.14
C HIS A 93 3.48 2.82 -15.51
N THR A 94 4.55 3.43 -14.99
CA THR A 94 4.93 4.80 -15.34
C THR A 94 6.17 4.73 -16.23
N ASP A 95 6.02 5.12 -17.49
CA ASP A 95 7.13 5.20 -18.44
C ASP A 95 8.04 6.40 -18.16
N ASN A 96 9.23 6.44 -18.78
CA ASN A 96 10.23 7.51 -18.62
C ASN A 96 9.73 8.93 -19.01
N ASP A 97 8.58 9.03 -19.69
CA ASP A 97 7.92 10.28 -20.07
C ASP A 97 6.75 10.66 -19.11
N ASP A 98 6.67 10.03 -17.94
CA ASP A 98 5.61 10.18 -16.93
C ASP A 98 4.20 9.78 -17.42
N GLU A 99 4.10 9.00 -18.51
CA GLU A 99 2.83 8.45 -18.98
C GLU A 99 2.43 7.25 -18.12
N ILE A 100 1.25 7.35 -17.50
CA ILE A 100 0.67 6.29 -16.67
C ILE A 100 -0.15 5.36 -17.54
N THR A 101 0.23 4.09 -17.58
CA THR A 101 -0.54 3.04 -18.24
C THR A 101 -1.16 2.11 -17.20
N LEU A 102 -2.46 1.86 -17.32
CA LEU A 102 -3.20 0.93 -16.47
C LEU A 102 -3.57 -0.32 -17.27
N HIS A 103 -3.12 -1.48 -16.81
CA HIS A 103 -3.49 -2.77 -17.37
C HIS A 103 -4.28 -3.57 -16.34
N GLN A 104 -5.54 -3.91 -16.63
CA GLN A 104 -6.35 -4.70 -15.71
C GLN A 104 -5.79 -6.13 -15.62
N ILE A 105 -5.54 -6.58 -14.39
CA ILE A 105 -4.95 -7.89 -14.06
C ILE A 105 -5.87 -8.76 -13.20
N GLY A 106 -7.02 -8.24 -12.75
CA GLY A 106 -7.98 -9.03 -11.98
C GLY A 106 -9.27 -8.27 -11.71
N LYS A 107 -10.34 -9.01 -11.40
CA LYS A 107 -11.61 -8.44 -10.97
C LYS A 107 -12.42 -9.44 -10.16
N THR A 108 -13.10 -8.94 -9.13
CA THR A 108 -14.16 -9.67 -8.44
C THR A 108 -15.39 -8.79 -8.26
N THR A 109 -16.55 -9.41 -8.08
CA THR A 109 -17.84 -8.74 -7.86
C THR A 109 -18.56 -9.42 -6.72
N ILE A 110 -18.85 -8.67 -5.66
CA ILE A 110 -19.49 -9.16 -4.45
C ILE A 110 -20.92 -8.62 -4.37
N PRO A 111 -21.95 -9.47 -4.24
CA PRO A 111 -23.31 -9.00 -4.02
C PRO A 111 -23.45 -8.42 -2.61
N LEU A 112 -24.02 -7.22 -2.51
CA LEU A 112 -24.39 -6.54 -1.27
C LEU A 112 -25.84 -6.85 -0.91
N ASP A 113 -26.18 -6.73 0.38
CA ASP A 113 -27.51 -7.11 0.87
C ASP A 113 -28.55 -6.08 0.44
N THR A 114 -29.40 -6.46 -0.52
CA THR A 114 -30.49 -5.61 -1.02
C THR A 114 -31.59 -5.34 0.01
N THR A 115 -31.58 -6.03 1.15
CA THR A 115 -32.47 -5.73 2.30
C THR A 115 -31.88 -4.67 3.24
N LEU A 116 -30.57 -4.40 3.14
CA LEU A 116 -29.84 -3.38 3.90
C LEU A 116 -29.46 -2.21 2.99
N LEU A 117 -30.47 -1.48 2.51
CA LEU A 117 -30.29 -0.33 1.63
C LEU A 117 -29.84 0.95 2.35
N GLY A 118 -29.89 0.97 3.68
CA GLY A 118 -29.40 2.10 4.47
C GLY A 118 -27.89 2.16 4.49
N TYR A 119 -27.35 3.36 4.71
CA TYR A 119 -25.92 3.55 4.88
C TYR A 119 -25.40 2.71 6.05
N HIS A 120 -24.58 1.71 5.74
CA HIS A 120 -24.06 0.78 6.75
C HIS A 120 -22.66 0.31 6.41
N GLN A 121 -21.95 -0.13 7.45
CA GLN A 121 -20.61 -0.67 7.35
C GLN A 121 -20.63 -2.13 6.90
N TYR A 122 -19.85 -2.44 5.88
CA TYR A 122 -19.48 -3.78 5.48
C TYR A 122 -18.00 -4.02 5.76
N ALA A 123 -17.65 -5.25 6.11
CA ALA A 123 -16.29 -5.73 6.21
C ALA A 123 -16.14 -6.95 5.30
N PHE A 124 -15.14 -6.92 4.42
CA PHE A 124 -14.85 -7.97 3.45
C PHE A 124 -13.45 -8.50 3.69
N ASP A 125 -13.33 -9.82 3.57
CA ASP A 125 -12.08 -10.55 3.53
C ASP A 125 -12.11 -11.37 2.24
N ILE A 126 -11.35 -10.93 1.24
CA ILE A 126 -11.45 -11.39 -0.14
C ILE A 126 -10.17 -12.10 -0.50
N SER A 127 -10.25 -13.39 -0.84
CA SER A 127 -9.07 -14.13 -1.29
C SER A 127 -8.55 -13.50 -2.58
N ILE A 128 -7.23 -13.28 -2.65
CA ILE A 128 -6.57 -12.75 -3.85
C ILE A 128 -6.81 -13.67 -5.06
N SER A 129 -7.00 -14.98 -4.83
CA SER A 129 -7.38 -15.92 -5.89
C SER A 129 -8.71 -15.61 -6.58
N ASP A 130 -9.64 -14.96 -5.87
CA ASP A 130 -11.00 -14.72 -6.35
C ASP A 130 -11.06 -13.63 -7.43
N PHE A 131 -9.96 -12.91 -7.64
CA PHE A 131 -9.83 -11.88 -8.67
C PHE A 131 -9.44 -12.45 -10.04
N PHE A 132 -8.93 -13.68 -10.11
CA PHE A 132 -8.29 -14.21 -11.31
C PHE A 132 -9.18 -15.25 -11.99
N SER A 133 -9.47 -15.01 -13.26
CA SER A 133 -10.20 -15.98 -14.09
C SER A 133 -9.23 -16.98 -14.73
N TYR A 134 -7.98 -16.59 -14.93
CA TYR A 134 -6.94 -17.39 -15.56
C TYR A 134 -5.63 -17.37 -14.77
N PRO A 135 -4.80 -18.43 -14.86
CA PRO A 135 -3.49 -18.45 -14.21
C PRO A 135 -2.56 -17.30 -14.64
N GLU A 136 -2.67 -16.86 -15.90
CA GLU A 136 -1.88 -15.76 -16.45
C GLU A 136 -2.15 -14.43 -15.72
N ASP A 137 -3.38 -14.19 -15.27
CA ASP A 137 -3.78 -13.02 -14.50
C ASP A 137 -3.08 -13.01 -13.12
N GLN A 138 -2.98 -14.19 -12.50
CA GLN A 138 -2.28 -14.36 -11.23
C GLN A 138 -0.77 -14.17 -11.37
N GLU A 139 -0.17 -14.66 -12.46
CA GLU A 139 1.25 -14.41 -12.76
C GLU A 139 1.54 -12.90 -12.92
N GLU A 140 0.66 -12.17 -13.60
CA GLU A 140 0.78 -10.72 -13.77
C GLU A 140 0.59 -9.96 -12.45
N PHE A 141 -0.30 -10.42 -11.57
CA PHE A 141 -0.39 -9.90 -10.19
C PHE A 141 0.91 -10.08 -9.42
N ILE A 142 1.48 -11.30 -9.41
CA ILE A 142 2.73 -11.57 -8.72
C ILE A 142 3.85 -10.65 -9.24
N ARG A 143 3.97 -10.48 -10.57
CA ARG A 143 4.92 -9.54 -11.18
C ARG A 143 4.68 -8.09 -10.81
N THR A 144 3.44 -7.70 -10.56
CA THR A 144 3.07 -6.33 -10.16
C THR A 144 3.53 -6.02 -8.75
N ILE A 145 3.53 -7.00 -7.84
CA ILE A 145 3.96 -6.82 -6.44
C ILE A 145 5.42 -7.23 -6.18
N MET A 146 6.18 -7.56 -7.23
CA MET A 146 7.59 -7.90 -7.16
C MET A 146 8.49 -6.67 -6.97
N ARG A 147 9.50 -6.84 -6.11
CA ARG A 147 10.55 -5.85 -5.84
C ARG A 147 11.38 -5.52 -7.07
N GLY A 148 11.79 -4.26 -7.17
CA GLY A 148 12.68 -3.79 -8.24
C GLY A 148 12.03 -3.72 -9.63
N THR A 149 10.70 -3.80 -9.70
CA THR A 149 9.93 -3.49 -10.91
C THR A 149 9.41 -2.04 -10.86
N SER A 150 9.10 -1.45 -12.00
CA SER A 150 8.46 -0.12 -12.08
C SER A 150 6.94 -0.22 -12.21
N ASN A 151 6.37 -1.26 -11.59
CA ASN A 151 4.95 -1.52 -11.59
C ASN A 151 4.38 -1.22 -10.21
N ASP A 152 3.22 -0.56 -10.16
CA ASP A 152 2.45 -0.37 -8.96
C ASP A 152 1.15 -1.18 -9.05
N LEU A 153 0.64 -1.62 -7.90
CA LEU A 153 -0.68 -2.21 -7.82
C LEU A 153 -1.71 -1.11 -7.61
N TYR A 154 -2.58 -0.94 -8.58
CA TYR A 154 -3.69 0.00 -8.51
C TYR A 154 -5.00 -0.77 -8.34
N VAL A 155 -5.78 -0.43 -7.32
CA VAL A 155 -7.03 -1.12 -7.00
C VAL A 155 -8.18 -0.14 -7.11
N ARG A 156 -9.21 -0.49 -7.88
CA ARG A 156 -10.45 0.28 -7.96
C ARG A 156 -11.55 -0.45 -7.22
N ILE A 157 -12.27 0.25 -6.36
CA ILE A 157 -13.37 -0.29 -5.55
C ILE A 157 -14.62 0.52 -5.89
N ASN A 158 -15.60 -0.10 -6.53
CA ASN A 158 -16.84 0.56 -6.97
C ASN A 158 -18.05 -0.11 -6.34
N SER A 159 -18.87 0.66 -5.62
CA SER A 159 -20.19 0.21 -5.22
C SER A 159 -21.23 0.67 -6.23
N SER A 160 -22.15 -0.21 -6.62
CA SER A 160 -23.25 0.15 -7.51
C SER A 160 -24.58 -0.42 -7.07
N ILE A 161 -25.66 0.31 -7.33
CA ILE A 161 -27.02 -0.16 -7.12
C ILE A 161 -27.91 0.26 -8.29
N VAL A 162 -28.69 -0.69 -8.80
CA VAL A 162 -29.55 -0.46 -9.98
C VAL A 162 -30.99 -0.89 -9.73
N ASN A 163 -31.87 -0.56 -10.68
CA ASN A 163 -33.26 -1.02 -10.71
C ASN A 163 -34.03 -0.78 -9.41
N CYS A 164 -33.82 0.40 -8.81
CA CYS A 164 -34.51 0.84 -7.61
C CYS A 164 -35.91 1.37 -7.91
N TYR A 165 -36.92 0.88 -7.20
CA TYR A 165 -38.29 1.39 -7.21
C TYR A 165 -38.79 1.67 -5.80
N VAL A 166 -39.72 2.63 -5.66
CA VAL A 166 -40.29 3.03 -4.36
C VAL A 166 -41.77 2.70 -4.35
N ASP A 167 -42.18 1.84 -3.44
CA ASP A 167 -43.58 1.51 -3.14
C ASP A 167 -44.16 2.51 -2.11
N GLY A 168 -44.10 3.80 -2.46
CA GLY A 168 -44.41 4.92 -1.58
C GLY A 168 -44.59 6.23 -2.33
N HIS A 169 -45.06 7.27 -1.63
CA HIS A 169 -45.44 8.53 -2.28
C HIS A 169 -44.25 9.41 -2.69
N LEU A 170 -43.11 9.35 -1.98
CA LEU A 170 -41.91 10.12 -2.28
C LEU A 170 -40.71 9.60 -1.48
N PHE A 171 -39.67 9.14 -2.16
CA PHE A 171 -38.36 8.88 -1.54
C PHE A 171 -37.35 9.91 -1.98
N LYS A 172 -36.64 10.49 -1.02
CA LYS A 172 -35.45 11.29 -1.24
C LYS A 172 -34.35 10.74 -0.35
N GLY A 173 -33.18 10.46 -0.90
CA GLY A 173 -32.04 9.96 -0.16
C GLY A 173 -30.78 10.16 -0.99
N MET A 174 -29.62 10.12 -0.35
CA MET A 174 -28.32 10.25 -0.99
C MET A 174 -27.63 8.89 -1.00
N TYR A 175 -27.30 8.37 -2.17
CA TYR A 175 -26.47 7.18 -2.26
C TYR A 175 -25.01 7.57 -2.02
N ALA A 176 -24.34 6.83 -1.14
CA ALA A 176 -23.01 7.17 -0.68
C ALA A 176 -22.14 5.93 -0.52
N HIS A 177 -20.85 6.15 -0.68
CA HIS A 177 -19.76 5.20 -0.50
C HIS A 177 -18.65 5.94 0.26
N GLU A 178 -18.14 5.32 1.32
CA GLU A 178 -16.95 5.75 2.04
C GLU A 178 -16.10 4.52 2.36
N LEU A 179 -14.91 4.41 1.77
CA LEU A 179 -13.92 3.45 2.21
C LEU A 179 -13.37 3.84 3.59
N VAL A 180 -13.51 2.94 4.56
CA VAL A 180 -13.08 3.13 5.95
C VAL A 180 -11.65 2.64 6.16
N SER A 181 -11.35 1.44 5.65
CA SER A 181 -10.00 0.86 5.70
C SER A 181 -9.79 -0.12 4.55
N ALA A 182 -8.53 -0.28 4.14
CA ALA A 182 -8.10 -1.25 3.16
C ALA A 182 -6.70 -1.76 3.51
N SER A 183 -6.53 -3.07 3.57
CA SER A 183 -5.22 -3.70 3.75
C SER A 183 -5.12 -4.98 2.94
N MET A 184 -3.91 -5.36 2.55
CA MET A 184 -3.62 -6.58 1.83
C MET A 184 -2.66 -7.43 2.62
N GLN A 185 -3.00 -8.69 2.81
CA GLN A 185 -2.13 -9.70 3.38
C GLN A 185 -1.64 -10.60 2.26
N ILE A 186 -0.32 -10.68 2.05
CA ILE A 186 0.30 -11.61 1.11
C ILE A 186 0.97 -12.74 1.89
N GLN A 187 0.57 -13.97 1.61
CA GLN A 187 1.14 -15.17 2.20
C GLN A 187 2.37 -15.62 1.40
N THR A 188 3.47 -15.84 2.11
CA THR A 188 4.77 -16.19 1.53
C THR A 188 5.44 -17.33 2.28
N ALA A 189 6.46 -17.93 1.66
CA ALA A 189 7.40 -18.76 2.39
C ALA A 189 8.17 -17.92 3.44
N GLN A 190 8.67 -18.59 4.50
CA GLN A 190 9.39 -17.95 5.60
C GLN A 190 10.65 -17.21 5.14
N SER A 191 11.32 -17.71 4.09
CA SER A 191 12.52 -17.12 3.50
C SER A 191 12.29 -15.69 3.00
N GLN A 192 11.09 -15.33 2.53
CA GLN A 192 10.75 -13.95 2.17
C GLN A 192 10.67 -13.00 3.38
N LEU A 193 10.43 -13.53 4.58
CA LEU A 193 10.44 -12.75 5.82
C LEU A 193 11.84 -12.63 6.44
N LEU A 194 12.88 -13.18 5.80
CA LEU A 194 14.25 -13.07 6.28
C LEU A 194 15.04 -12.09 5.41
N PHE A 195 15.71 -11.12 6.04
CA PHE A 195 16.67 -10.26 5.36
C PHE A 195 18.02 -10.32 6.08
N ASN A 196 19.06 -10.81 5.40
CA ASN A 196 20.37 -11.10 5.99
C ASN A 196 20.28 -12.00 7.24
N ASP A 197 19.49 -13.07 7.17
CA ASP A 197 19.26 -14.04 8.25
C ASP A 197 18.52 -13.50 9.50
N ASP A 198 18.04 -12.24 9.46
CA ASP A 198 17.20 -11.64 10.50
C ASP A 198 15.71 -11.64 10.08
N GLU A 199 14.81 -11.84 11.04
CA GLU A 199 13.36 -11.78 10.86
C GLU A 199 12.90 -10.33 10.58
N VAL A 200 12.07 -10.18 9.54
CA VAL A 200 11.53 -8.90 9.09
C VAL A 200 10.07 -8.83 9.54
N ASP A 201 9.86 -8.33 10.77
CA ASP A 201 8.52 -8.14 11.35
C ASP A 201 7.72 -7.03 10.67
N THR A 202 8.37 -6.18 9.86
CA THR A 202 7.74 -5.09 9.09
C THR A 202 8.48 -4.92 7.77
N PRO A 203 7.82 -5.02 6.60
CA PRO A 203 8.48 -4.80 5.32
C PRO A 203 9.06 -3.37 5.29
N TYR A 204 10.35 -3.23 4.98
CA TYR A 204 10.98 -1.93 4.76
C TYR A 204 11.63 -1.87 3.38
N ILE A 205 11.62 -0.68 2.78
CA ILE A 205 12.29 -0.36 1.51
C ILE A 205 13.67 0.22 1.85
N LEU A 206 14.72 -0.20 1.14
CA LEU A 206 16.06 0.34 1.36
C LEU A 206 16.18 1.72 0.72
N ILE A 207 16.22 2.76 1.54
CA ILE A 207 16.50 4.12 1.06
C ILE A 207 18.02 4.30 1.04
N SER A 208 18.59 4.45 -0.14
CA SER A 208 20.04 4.64 -0.29
C SER A 208 20.43 6.10 -0.13
N GLN A 209 21.55 6.33 0.56
CA GLN A 209 22.23 7.60 0.58
C GLN A 209 23.70 7.38 0.22
N ASP A 210 24.09 7.91 -0.92
CA ASP A 210 25.44 7.80 -1.44
C ASP A 210 26.33 8.97 -0.97
N ASP A 211 27.63 8.71 -0.96
CA ASP A 211 28.69 9.71 -0.75
C ASP A 211 28.56 10.53 0.55
N VAL A 212 28.07 9.91 1.62
CA VAL A 212 28.07 10.49 2.97
C VAL A 212 29.51 10.76 3.39
N VAL A 213 29.85 12.03 3.61
CA VAL A 213 31.19 12.43 4.06
C VAL A 213 31.31 12.24 5.55
N LEU A 214 32.28 11.42 5.98
CA LEU A 214 32.52 11.18 7.40
C LEU A 214 33.38 12.29 8.01
N THR A 215 33.10 12.61 9.27
CA THR A 215 33.85 13.60 10.03
C THR A 215 34.96 12.90 10.82
N LYS A 216 36.20 13.32 10.63
CA LYS A 216 37.34 12.81 11.41
C LYS A 216 37.25 13.30 12.85
N VAL A 217 37.28 12.37 13.81
CA VAL A 217 37.20 12.66 15.25
C VAL A 217 38.60 12.63 15.87
N GLU A 218 39.39 11.63 15.52
CA GLU A 218 40.78 11.47 15.94
C GLU A 218 41.59 10.69 14.89
N ALA A 219 42.84 10.35 15.20
CA ALA A 219 43.69 9.61 14.28
C ALA A 219 43.08 8.22 13.98
N GLY A 220 42.71 8.00 12.72
CA GLY A 220 42.09 6.76 12.26
C GLY A 220 40.62 6.59 12.63
N SER A 221 39.98 7.54 13.31
CA SER A 221 38.58 7.42 13.74
C SER A 221 37.68 8.46 13.08
N TYR A 222 36.57 8.00 12.53
CA TYR A 222 35.65 8.77 11.71
C TYR A 222 34.20 8.49 12.12
N LEU A 223 33.37 9.52 12.17
CA LEU A 223 31.97 9.44 12.57
C LEU A 223 31.05 9.84 11.41
N PHE A 224 29.90 9.19 11.33
CA PHE A 224 28.75 9.74 10.60
C PHE A 224 28.22 10.96 11.36
N GLY A 225 28.49 12.16 10.84
CA GLY A 225 27.96 13.39 11.42
C GLY A 225 26.44 13.40 11.32
N SER A 226 25.75 13.81 12.38
CA SER A 226 24.28 13.88 12.42
C SER A 226 23.68 14.75 11.30
N ASN A 227 24.40 15.80 10.88
CA ASN A 227 23.99 16.67 9.77
C ASN A 227 24.33 16.11 8.38
N ALA A 228 25.12 15.04 8.31
CA ALA A 228 25.49 14.38 7.05
C ALA A 228 24.51 13.27 6.68
N LEU A 229 23.79 12.73 7.65
CA LEU A 229 22.74 11.74 7.44
C LEU A 229 21.43 12.46 7.08
N LEU A 230 20.73 11.96 6.06
CA LEU A 230 19.38 12.43 5.72
C LEU A 230 18.36 12.05 6.80
N TYR A 231 18.60 10.94 7.49
CA TYR A 231 17.68 10.41 8.50
C TYR A 231 18.42 9.97 9.77
N ASP A 232 17.77 10.13 10.92
CA ASP A 232 18.28 9.63 12.21
C ASP A 232 17.77 8.21 12.51
N PHE A 233 17.98 7.30 11.55
CA PHE A 233 17.65 5.88 11.69
C PHE A 233 18.91 5.02 11.72
N ASN A 234 18.72 3.73 12.03
CA ASN A 234 19.74 2.72 11.78
C ASN A 234 19.91 2.50 10.28
N PHE A 235 21.15 2.30 9.85
CA PHE A 235 21.50 2.10 8.45
C PHE A 235 22.52 0.98 8.29
N ILE A 236 22.56 0.43 7.08
CA ILE A 236 23.55 -0.53 6.62
C ILE A 236 24.66 0.26 5.94
N LEU A 237 25.91 -0.05 6.28
CA LEU A 237 27.07 0.45 5.54
C LEU A 237 27.32 -0.43 4.31
N ASN A 238 26.91 0.06 3.14
CA ASN A 238 27.04 -0.70 1.88
C ASN A 238 28.48 -0.64 1.35
N LYS A 239 29.12 0.53 1.49
CA LYS A 239 30.44 0.80 0.93
C LYS A 239 31.15 1.88 1.71
N LEU A 240 32.46 1.70 1.91
CA LEU A 240 33.36 2.73 2.44
C LEU A 240 34.49 2.97 1.45
N ARG A 241 34.87 4.22 1.21
CA ARG A 241 35.95 4.56 0.28
C ARG A 241 36.69 5.83 0.67
N THR A 242 37.95 5.92 0.25
CA THR A 242 38.67 7.19 0.14
C THR A 242 38.31 7.89 -1.17
N ASP A 243 39.03 8.97 -1.50
CA ASP A 243 38.96 9.63 -2.82
C ASP A 243 39.25 8.67 -3.99
N SER A 244 40.03 7.60 -3.76
CA SER A 244 40.60 6.78 -4.84
C SER A 244 40.43 5.27 -4.66
N THR A 245 40.02 4.79 -3.47
CA THR A 245 40.11 3.36 -3.14
C THR A 245 38.97 2.93 -2.24
N ILE A 246 38.36 1.78 -2.55
CA ILE A 246 37.35 1.13 -1.72
C ILE A 246 38.06 0.44 -0.55
N LEU A 247 37.50 0.58 0.65
CA LEU A 247 38.00 -0.01 1.88
C LEU A 247 37.13 -1.21 2.27
N TYR A 248 37.76 -2.24 2.83
CA TYR A 248 37.08 -3.49 3.20
C TYR A 248 36.98 -3.66 4.71
N ASN A 249 35.79 -4.07 5.18
CA ASN A 249 35.53 -4.30 6.59
C ASN A 249 36.41 -5.44 7.14
N ASN A 250 36.81 -5.33 8.41
CA ASN A 250 37.76 -6.19 9.12
C ASN A 250 39.17 -6.29 8.52
N THR A 251 39.46 -5.59 7.42
CA THR A 251 40.80 -5.51 6.81
C THR A 251 41.34 -4.09 6.90
N ASP A 252 40.64 -3.15 6.28
CA ASP A 252 41.01 -1.74 6.21
C ASP A 252 40.31 -0.91 7.29
N TYR A 253 39.17 -1.38 7.80
CA TYR A 253 38.43 -0.70 8.85
C TYR A 253 37.57 -1.66 9.68
N THR A 254 37.07 -1.19 10.81
CA THR A 254 35.96 -1.78 11.57
C THR A 254 34.86 -0.74 11.77
N PHE A 255 33.60 -1.18 11.81
CA PHE A 255 32.45 -0.30 12.05
C PHE A 255 31.74 -0.68 13.35
N ASP A 256 31.54 0.30 14.21
CA ASP A 256 30.72 0.20 15.42
C ASP A 256 29.36 0.86 15.13
N TYR A 257 28.32 0.03 15.13
CA TYR A 257 26.95 0.45 14.83
C TYR A 257 26.34 1.32 15.95
N ASP A 258 26.69 1.06 17.22
CA ASP A 258 26.11 1.78 18.36
C ASP A 258 26.62 3.21 18.40
N SER A 259 27.92 3.38 18.17
CA SER A 259 28.55 4.70 18.14
C SER A 259 28.59 5.34 16.74
N LYS A 260 28.07 4.65 15.70
CA LYS A 260 28.17 5.05 14.28
C LYS A 260 29.59 5.49 13.90
N THR A 261 30.60 4.74 14.36
CA THR A 261 32.02 5.09 14.24
C THR A 261 32.79 4.07 13.38
N ILE A 262 33.57 4.58 12.44
CA ILE A 262 34.54 3.84 11.63
C ILE A 262 35.93 4.01 12.23
N THR A 263 36.60 2.89 12.49
CA THR A 263 38.03 2.86 12.87
C THR A 263 38.84 2.28 11.72
N LEU A 264 39.72 3.09 11.13
CA LEU A 264 40.64 2.67 10.07
C LEU A 264 41.82 1.89 10.66
N ASN A 265 42.17 0.81 9.97
CA ASN A 265 43.19 -0.15 10.35
C ASN A 265 44.37 -0.14 9.36
N GLY A 266 45.47 -0.78 9.73
CA GLY A 266 46.61 -1.01 8.85
C GLY A 266 47.20 0.27 8.26
N VAL A 267 47.40 0.28 6.95
CA VAL A 267 48.02 1.39 6.20
C VAL A 267 47.13 2.65 6.14
N TYR A 268 45.83 2.51 6.41
CA TYR A 268 44.87 3.62 6.38
C TYR A 268 44.67 4.30 7.73
N ARG A 269 45.26 3.78 8.82
CA ARG A 269 45.14 4.33 10.17
C ARG A 269 45.50 5.82 10.24
N ASP A 270 46.54 6.22 9.52
CA ASP A 270 47.03 7.60 9.49
C ASP A 270 46.56 8.38 8.25
N TYR A 271 45.53 7.87 7.54
CA TYR A 271 44.96 8.56 6.40
C TYR A 271 44.40 9.94 6.80
N SER A 272 44.63 10.93 5.95
CA SER A 272 44.34 12.34 6.23
C SER A 272 43.36 12.97 5.23
N GLY A 273 42.94 12.23 4.21
CA GLY A 273 41.93 12.67 3.24
C GLY A 273 40.50 12.41 3.71
N TYR A 274 39.54 12.62 2.81
CA TYR A 274 38.12 12.39 3.10
C TYR A 274 37.77 10.90 2.99
N ILE A 275 36.83 10.48 3.83
CA ILE A 275 36.22 9.16 3.79
C ILE A 275 34.76 9.35 3.42
N PHE A 276 34.30 8.58 2.44
CA PHE A 276 32.94 8.57 1.96
C PHE A 276 32.32 7.21 2.22
N ALA A 277 31.04 7.22 2.56
CA ALA A 277 30.24 6.02 2.72
C ALA A 277 28.98 6.07 1.85
N ASN A 278 28.62 4.91 1.30
CA ASN A 278 27.28 4.69 0.79
C ASN A 278 26.54 3.84 1.81
N ILE A 279 25.35 4.28 2.21
CA ILE A 279 24.55 3.63 3.24
C ILE A 279 23.14 3.37 2.71
N SER A 280 22.46 2.39 3.30
CA SER A 280 21.02 2.22 3.10
C SER A 280 20.30 2.23 4.43
N TYR A 281 19.30 3.08 4.57
CA TYR A 281 18.45 3.12 5.75
C TYR A 281 17.49 1.92 5.73
N LYS A 282 17.32 1.30 6.91
CA LYS A 282 16.23 0.35 7.15
C LYS A 282 15.00 1.16 7.59
N ALA A 283 14.46 1.98 6.69
CA ALA A 283 13.43 2.95 7.01
C ALA A 283 12.37 3.03 5.91
N PHE A 284 11.17 3.49 6.28
CA PHE A 284 10.12 3.85 5.35
C PHE A 284 10.17 5.36 5.11
N GLU A 285 10.16 5.83 3.86
CA GLU A 285 10.01 7.26 3.55
C GLU A 285 8.51 7.58 3.46
N TRP A 286 7.89 7.86 4.60
CA TRP A 286 6.68 8.66 4.59
C TRP A 286 7.16 10.07 4.26
N GLN A 287 6.85 10.58 3.07
CA GLN A 287 7.11 11.98 2.76
C GLN A 287 6.67 12.85 3.95
N SER A 288 7.60 13.61 4.52
CA SER A 288 7.36 14.36 5.76
C SER A 288 6.24 15.39 5.54
N GLY A 289 5.11 15.24 6.21
CA GLY A 289 3.98 16.13 5.93
C GLY A 289 2.64 15.93 6.64
N SER A 290 2.60 15.27 7.81
CA SER A 290 1.49 15.27 8.82
C SER A 290 0.47 14.11 8.82
N ILE A 291 0.56 13.33 9.91
CA ILE A 291 -0.44 12.72 10.84
C ILE A 291 -1.78 12.21 10.27
N SER A 292 -1.99 10.89 10.44
CA SER A 292 -3.29 10.34 10.82
C SER A 292 -3.12 9.34 11.97
N THR A 293 -3.69 9.66 13.13
CA THR A 293 -3.86 8.73 14.24
C THR A 293 -5.35 8.58 14.50
N LEU A 294 -5.83 7.36 14.64
CA LEU A 294 -6.85 7.01 15.64
C LEU A 294 -6.46 5.64 16.23
N GLU A 295 -5.68 5.68 17.31
CA GLU A 295 -5.03 4.59 18.09
C GLU A 295 -5.91 3.35 18.47
N PRO A 296 -5.35 2.25 19.06
CA PRO A 296 -3.95 1.82 19.22
C PRO A 296 -3.65 0.37 18.75
N ILE A 297 -2.36 0.13 18.51
CA ILE A 297 -1.70 -1.16 18.32
C ILE A 297 -1.97 -2.11 19.51
N THR A 298 -2.38 -3.35 19.22
CA THR A 298 -2.29 -4.47 20.18
C THR A 298 -1.44 -5.58 19.58
N VAL A 299 -0.15 -5.63 19.92
CA VAL A 299 0.69 -6.81 19.67
C VAL A 299 0.62 -7.71 20.90
N SER A 300 0.10 -8.92 20.73
CA SER A 300 0.13 -9.97 21.75
C SER A 300 0.89 -11.16 21.19
N PHE A 301 1.91 -11.62 21.91
CA PHE A 301 2.64 -12.84 21.58
C PHE A 301 2.13 -14.00 22.44
N ASN A 302 2.04 -15.20 21.86
CA ASN A 302 2.04 -16.47 22.58
C ASN A 302 3.18 -17.34 22.06
#